data_AF-A0A0P0UZY7-F1
#
_entry.id   AF-A0A0P0UZY7-F1
#
_cell.length_a   1.000
_cell.length_b   1.000
_cell.length_c   1.000
_cell.angle_alpha   90.00
_cell.angle_beta   90.00
_cell.angle_gamma   90.00
#
_symmetry.space_group_name_H-M   'P 1'
#
loop_
_entity.id
_entity.type
_entity.pdbx_description
1 polymer ?
#
loop_
_entity_poly.entity_id
_entity_poly.type
_entity_poly.pdbx_seq_one_letter_code
_entity_poly.pdbx_strand_id
1 'polypeptide(L)'
;MGGAVDDGGGGELDVFDAGRCGGGGYELGVAVGRRFGEAIRSRMSGDAVLRRRLLPFASTAPGRALVDALRDANRARYPRYWDEMVGTADGSGVPLLHVKCPFCPLSAPG
;
A
#
# COMPACT_ATOMS: atom_id res chain seq x y z
N MET A 1 -3.08 29.62 -3.62
CA MET A 1 -3.88 28.87 -4.62
C MET A 1 -4.35 27.58 -3.96
N GLY A 2 -5.62 27.49 -3.57
CA GLY A 2 -6.20 26.24 -3.07
C GLY A 2 -6.38 25.29 -4.25
N GLY A 3 -5.78 24.10 -4.19
CA GLY A 3 -6.02 23.06 -5.18
C GLY A 3 -7.49 22.69 -5.13
N ALA A 4 -8.17 22.77 -6.28
CA ALA A 4 -9.49 22.19 -6.43
C ALA A 4 -9.37 20.69 -6.09
N VAL A 5 -10.10 20.27 -5.06
CA VAL A 5 -10.50 18.87 -4.95
C VAL A 5 -11.38 18.62 -6.17
N ASP A 6 -10.86 17.86 -7.11
CA ASP A 6 -11.64 17.31 -8.21
C ASP A 6 -12.68 16.40 -7.56
N ASP A 7 -13.93 16.87 -7.46
CA ASP A 7 -15.08 16.09 -7.01
C ASP A 7 -15.56 15.17 -8.15
N GLY A 8 -14.58 14.54 -8.81
CA GLY A 8 -14.68 13.89 -10.10
C GLY A 8 -15.70 12.77 -10.10
N GLY A 9 -16.90 13.12 -10.56
CA GLY A 9 -17.92 12.21 -11.07
C GLY A 9 -18.83 11.65 -9.99
N GLY A 10 -20.10 12.05 -10.03
CA GLY A 10 -21.23 11.31 -9.44
C GLY A 10 -21.47 9.97 -10.13
N GLY A 11 -20.41 9.16 -10.25
CA GLY A 11 -20.48 7.79 -10.72
C GLY A 11 -21.23 6.94 -9.72
N GLU A 12 -22.05 6.03 -10.22
CA GLU A 12 -22.58 4.93 -9.45
C GLU A 12 -21.41 4.23 -8.73
N LEU A 13 -21.46 4.18 -7.40
CA LEU A 13 -20.45 3.49 -6.61
C LEU A 13 -20.56 2.00 -6.91
N ASP A 14 -19.59 1.45 -7.64
CA ASP A 14 -19.49 0.01 -7.84
C ASP A 14 -19.19 -0.67 -6.48
N VAL A 15 -20.11 -1.54 -6.06
CA VAL A 15 -19.97 -2.28 -4.80
C VAL A 15 -19.26 -3.59 -5.08
N PHE A 16 -18.05 -3.72 -4.53
CA PHE A 16 -17.31 -4.97 -4.56
C PHE A 16 -17.67 -5.85 -3.34
N ASP A 17 -18.32 -6.98 -3.58
CA ASP A 17 -18.46 -8.04 -2.58
C ASP A 17 -17.18 -8.91 -2.56
N ALA A 18 -16.40 -8.78 -1.48
CA ALA A 18 -15.19 -9.57 -1.26
C ALA A 18 -15.48 -11.05 -0.92
N GLY A 19 -16.76 -11.40 -0.72
CA GLY A 19 -17.21 -12.71 -0.34
C GLY A 19 -16.87 -13.05 1.12
N ARG A 20 -16.90 -14.35 1.44
CA ARG A 20 -16.59 -14.84 2.79
C ARG A 20 -15.07 -14.93 3.00
N CYS A 21 -14.47 -13.85 3.49
CA CYS A 21 -13.04 -13.83 3.84
C CYS A 21 -12.69 -14.53 5.17
N GLY A 22 -13.56 -15.39 5.72
CA GLY A 22 -13.28 -16.17 6.94
C GLY A 22 -12.92 -15.38 8.20
N GLY A 23 -13.07 -14.04 8.19
CA GLY A 23 -12.61 -13.13 9.25
C GLY A 23 -11.12 -12.75 9.18
N GLY A 24 -10.36 -13.31 8.23
CA GLY A 24 -8.94 -13.04 8.06
C GLY A 24 -8.69 -11.77 7.22
N GLY A 25 -7.83 -10.89 7.74
CA GLY A 25 -7.42 -9.68 7.02
C GLY A 25 -6.72 -10.02 5.70
N TYR A 26 -5.89 -11.08 5.71
CA TYR A 26 -5.15 -11.52 4.53
C TYR A 26 -6.06 -11.90 3.36
N GLU A 27 -7.09 -12.71 3.58
CA GLU A 27 -8.03 -13.16 2.55
C GLU A 27 -8.80 -11.99 1.95
N LEU A 28 -9.22 -11.03 2.78
CA LEU A 28 -9.81 -9.77 2.31
C LEU A 28 -8.81 -9.00 1.44
N GLY A 29 -7.57 -8.87 1.90
CA GLY A 29 -6.49 -8.26 1.14
C GLY A 29 -6.29 -8.91 -0.22
N VAL A 30 -6.24 -10.24 -0.30
CA VAL A 30 -6.09 -10.97 -1.57
C VAL A 30 -7.26 -10.70 -2.51
N ALA A 31 -8.50 -10.66 -1.99
CA ALA A 31 -9.68 -10.35 -2.78
C ALA A 31 -9.62 -8.93 -3.36
N VAL A 32 -9.27 -7.95 -2.53
CA VAL A 32 -9.07 -6.54 -2.93
C VAL A 32 -7.94 -6.42 -3.95
N GLY A 33 -6.79 -7.04 -3.68
CA GLY A 33 -5.62 -7.05 -4.56
C GLY A 33 -5.92 -7.63 -5.93
N ARG A 34 -6.73 -8.69 -6.00
CA ARG A 34 -7.18 -9.28 -7.28
C ARG A 34 -8.16 -8.36 -8.01
N ARG A 35 -9.18 -7.82 -7.31
CA ARG A 35 -10.22 -6.96 -7.90
C ARG A 35 -9.65 -5.66 -8.46
N PHE A 36 -8.68 -5.06 -7.77
CA PHE A 36 -8.12 -3.75 -8.10
C PHE A 36 -6.65 -3.83 -8.55
N GLY A 37 -6.17 -5.01 -8.90
CA GLY A 37 -4.75 -5.23 -9.17
C GLY A 37 -4.18 -4.36 -10.29
N GLU A 38 -4.96 -4.10 -11.34
CA GLU A 38 -4.55 -3.17 -12.41
C GLU A 38 -4.35 -1.75 -11.91
N ALA A 39 -5.32 -1.22 -11.14
CA ALA A 39 -5.23 0.11 -10.55
C ALA A 39 -4.05 0.22 -9.57
N ILE A 40 -3.83 -0.81 -8.74
CA ILE A 40 -2.70 -0.87 -7.81
C ILE A 40 -1.38 -0.87 -8.57
N ARG A 41 -1.21 -1.75 -9.58
CA ARG A 41 0.01 -1.79 -10.41
C ARG A 41 0.24 -0.48 -11.16
N SER A 42 -0.81 0.12 -11.69
CA SER A 42 -0.75 1.43 -12.36
C SER A 42 -0.27 2.50 -11.38
N ARG A 43 -0.89 2.61 -10.21
CA ARG A 43 -0.52 3.57 -9.16
C ARG A 43 0.93 3.41 -8.70
N MET A 44 1.41 2.18 -8.56
CA MET A 44 2.78 1.91 -8.11
C MET A 44 3.83 2.12 -9.21
N SER A 45 3.51 1.78 -10.46
CA SER A 45 4.42 1.98 -11.60
C SER A 45 4.54 3.45 -12.02
N GLY A 46 3.47 4.24 -11.83
CA GLY A 46 3.42 5.68 -12.10
C GLY A 46 3.97 6.57 -10.99
N ASP A 47 4.24 6.04 -9.79
CA ASP A 47 4.73 6.86 -8.67
C ASP A 47 6.23 7.17 -8.81
N ALA A 48 6.53 8.40 -9.24
CA ALA A 48 7.90 8.86 -9.40
C ALA A 48 8.66 8.97 -8.06
N VAL A 49 7.99 9.31 -6.95
CA VAL A 49 8.62 9.46 -5.63
C VAL A 49 9.00 8.09 -5.09
N LEU A 50 8.07 7.13 -5.12
CA LEU A 50 8.32 5.75 -4.76
C LEU A 50 9.51 5.21 -5.56
N ARG A 51 9.45 5.29 -6.89
CA ARG A 51 10.44 4.64 -7.76
C ARG A 51 11.81 5.28 -7.75
N ARG A 52 11.88 6.62 -7.68
CA ARG A 52 13.15 7.35 -7.84
C ARG A 52 13.80 7.77 -6.53
N ARG A 53 13.06 7.78 -5.41
CA ARG A 53 13.58 8.20 -4.10
C ARG A 53 13.43 7.11 -3.06
N LEU A 54 12.21 6.64 -2.83
CA LEU A 54 11.95 5.78 -1.67
C LEU A 54 12.49 4.36 -1.86
N LEU A 55 12.29 3.74 -3.02
CA LEU A 55 12.86 2.41 -3.31
C LEU A 55 14.39 2.42 -3.37
N PRO A 56 15.05 3.40 -4.02
CA PRO A 56 16.52 3.53 -3.94
C PRO A 56 17.02 3.77 -2.52
N PHE A 57 16.30 4.55 -1.69
CA PHE A 57 16.69 4.72 -0.30
C PHE A 57 16.50 3.42 0.50
N ALA A 58 15.37 2.73 0.33
CA ALA A 58 15.07 1.46 0.99
C ALA A 58 16.08 0.36 0.64
N SER A 59 16.81 0.46 -0.47
CA SER A 59 17.90 -0.47 -0.82
C SER A 59 19.26 -0.13 -0.20
N THR A 60 19.38 0.99 0.55
CA THR A 60 20.56 1.29 1.37
C THR A 60 20.50 0.57 2.72
N ALA A 61 21.65 0.42 3.41
CA ALA A 61 21.65 -0.20 4.74
C ALA A 61 20.81 0.58 5.78
N PRO A 62 20.91 1.92 5.89
CA PRO A 62 20.03 2.69 6.78
C PRO A 62 18.56 2.60 6.37
N GLY A 63 18.26 2.63 5.06
CA GLY A 63 16.90 2.52 4.56
C GLY A 63 16.27 1.16 4.88
N ARG A 64 17.01 0.05 4.70
CA ARG A 64 16.53 -1.28 5.11
C ARG A 64 16.23 -1.34 6.60
N ALA A 65 17.11 -0.83 7.46
CA ALA A 65 16.90 -0.82 8.90
C ALA A 65 15.63 -0.05 9.29
N LEU A 66 15.37 1.10 8.67
CA LEU A 66 14.14 1.87 8.89
C LEU A 66 12.89 1.14 8.39
N VAL A 67 12.96 0.53 7.21
CA VAL A 67 11.85 -0.25 6.64
C VAL A 67 11.52 -1.46 7.51
N ASP A 68 12.53 -2.17 8.01
CA ASP A 68 12.36 -3.31 8.91
C ASP A 68 11.74 -2.87 10.25
N ALA A 69 12.24 -1.78 10.85
CA ALA A 69 11.67 -1.23 12.08
C ALA A 69 10.20 -0.79 11.89
N LEU A 70 9.89 -0.14 10.76
CA LEU A 70 8.53 0.28 10.43
C LEU A 70 7.60 -0.92 10.18
N ARG A 71 8.09 -1.95 9.49
CA ARG A 71 7.38 -3.22 9.30
C ARG A 71 7.03 -3.82 10.65
N ASP A 72 8.03 -4.00 11.50
CA ASP A 72 7.88 -4.72 12.76
C ASP A 72 6.97 -3.97 13.73
N ALA A 73 7.10 -2.64 13.82
CA ALA A 73 6.21 -1.80 14.61
C ALA A 73 4.75 -1.88 14.14
N ASN A 74 4.50 -1.79 12.82
CA ASN A 74 3.14 -1.86 12.28
C ASN A 74 2.53 -3.26 12.43
N ARG A 75 3.31 -4.31 12.20
CA ARG A 75 2.84 -5.70 12.39
C ARG A 75 2.48 -5.97 13.85
N ALA A 76 3.27 -5.48 14.80
CA ALA A 76 3.00 -5.64 16.23
C ALA A 76 1.75 -4.86 16.67
N ARG A 77 1.59 -3.62 16.19
CA ARG A 77 0.51 -2.73 16.62
C ARG A 77 -0.82 -3.00 15.91
N TYR A 78 -0.79 -3.39 14.64
CA TYR A 78 -1.97 -3.53 13.79
C TYR A 78 -1.94 -4.83 12.98
N PRO A 79 -1.97 -6.02 13.62
CA PRO A 79 -1.76 -7.30 12.94
C PRO A 79 -2.79 -7.58 11.83
N ARG A 80 -4.09 -7.34 12.09
CA ARG A 80 -5.15 -7.58 11.09
C ARG A 80 -4.99 -6.70 9.84
N TYR A 81 -4.71 -5.42 10.06
CA TYR A 81 -4.43 -4.48 8.98
C TYR A 81 -3.13 -4.83 8.24
N TRP A 82 -2.12 -5.30 8.98
CA TRP A 82 -0.89 -5.79 8.41
C TRP A 82 -1.15 -6.94 7.43
N ASP A 83 -1.91 -7.93 7.85
CA ASP A 83 -2.28 -9.09 7.04
C ASP A 83 -3.07 -8.68 5.80
N GLU A 84 -4.01 -7.74 5.91
CA GLU A 84 -4.75 -7.20 4.77
C GLU A 84 -3.83 -6.53 3.73
N MET A 85 -2.81 -5.80 4.15
CA MET A 85 -1.84 -5.24 3.21
C MET A 85 -0.94 -6.29 2.57
N VAL A 86 -0.57 -7.34 3.30
CA VAL A 86 0.16 -8.49 2.74
C VAL A 86 -0.70 -9.15 1.67
N GLY A 87 -1.97 -9.43 1.97
CA GLY A 87 -2.90 -9.99 1.00
C GLY A 87 -3.12 -9.08 -0.21
N THR A 88 -3.22 -7.76 -0.01
CA THR A 88 -3.37 -6.79 -1.10
C THR A 88 -2.16 -6.79 -2.03
N ALA A 89 -0.95 -6.86 -1.47
CA ALA A 89 0.28 -6.98 -2.24
C ALA A 89 0.29 -8.28 -3.06
N ASP A 90 0.03 -9.41 -2.42
CA ASP A 90 0.03 -10.73 -3.08
C ASP A 90 -1.07 -10.86 -4.14
N GLY A 91 -2.27 -10.38 -3.84
CA GLY A 91 -3.42 -10.39 -4.76
C GLY A 91 -3.23 -9.49 -5.98
N SER A 92 -2.50 -8.37 -5.83
CA SER A 92 -2.21 -7.44 -6.93
C SER A 92 -0.96 -7.79 -7.74
N GLY A 93 -0.12 -8.71 -7.22
CA GLY A 93 1.17 -9.07 -7.81
C GLY A 93 2.24 -7.98 -7.65
N VAL A 94 2.09 -7.11 -6.64
CA VAL A 94 3.02 -6.01 -6.36
C VAL A 94 3.83 -6.34 -5.11
N PRO A 95 5.14 -6.06 -5.06
CA PRO A 95 5.93 -6.26 -3.85
C PRO A 95 5.33 -5.51 -2.66
N LEU A 96 5.26 -6.15 -1.49
CA LEU A 96 4.75 -5.54 -0.25
C LEU A 96 5.43 -4.21 0.08
N LEU A 97 6.74 -4.11 -0.23
CA LEU A 97 7.48 -2.87 -0.08
C LEU A 97 6.83 -1.73 -0.87
N HIS A 98 6.34 -1.96 -2.09
CA HIS A 98 5.73 -0.89 -2.89
C HIS A 98 4.38 -0.43 -2.33
N VAL A 99 3.59 -1.35 -1.77
CA VAL A 99 2.30 -1.05 -1.14
C VAL A 99 2.47 -0.24 0.16
N LYS A 100 3.53 -0.48 0.94
CA LYS A 100 3.81 0.21 2.21
C LYS A 100 4.82 1.35 2.16
N CYS A 101 5.60 1.46 1.10
CA CYS A 101 6.60 2.50 0.99
C CYS A 101 6.07 3.91 0.67
N PRO A 102 4.78 4.23 0.35
CA PRO A 102 4.42 5.65 0.18
C PRO A 102 4.54 6.48 1.47
N PHE A 103 4.63 5.83 2.65
CA PHE A 103 4.90 6.48 3.93
C PHE A 103 6.34 6.26 4.46
N CYS A 104 7.29 5.78 3.65
CA CYS A 104 8.70 5.93 4.00
C CYS A 104 8.98 7.43 4.22
N PRO A 105 9.51 7.80 5.39
CA PRO A 105 9.10 9.00 6.10
C PRO A 105 9.40 10.27 5.31
N LEU A 106 8.34 10.97 4.88
CA LEU A 106 8.35 12.41 4.59
C LEU A 106 8.35 13.24 5.89
N SER A 107 8.94 12.72 6.96
CA SER A 107 9.11 13.42 8.23
C SER A 107 10.39 12.93 8.91
N ALA A 108 11.52 13.17 8.25
CA ALA A 108 12.76 13.40 9.00
C ALA A 108 12.85 14.91 9.21
N PRO A 109 12.72 15.44 10.43
CA PRO A 109 13.14 16.81 10.70
C PRO A 109 14.65 16.90 10.47
N GLY A 110 15.06 17.88 9.66
CA GLY A 110 16.39 18.47 9.77
C GLY A 110 16.45 19.42 10.96
#